data_AF-A0A3L8C4I5-F1
#
_entry.id   AF-A0A3L8C4I5-F1
#
_cell.length_a   1.000
_cell.length_b   1.000
_cell.length_c   1.000
_cell.angle_alpha   90.00
_cell.angle_beta   90.00
_cell.angle_gamma   90.00
#
_symmetry.space_group_name_H-M   'P 1'
#
loop_
_entity.id
_entity.type
_entity.pdbx_description
1 polymer ?
#
loop_
_entity_poly.entity_id
_entity_poly.type
_entity_poly.pdbx_seq_one_letter_code
_entity_poly.pdbx_strand_id
1 'polypeptide(L)'
;AALKRNDTAYVGVIGSNTKAGRFRMRLKYWGLPREAIDHMRCPVGLSSVPGKHPMEVAVSIAAELIGLYQQRALHGIQPNLKALPILEQPDPDNIRSEDTENGSA
;
A
#
# COMPACT_ATOMS: atom_id res chain seq x y z
N ALA A 1 0.85 14.15 10.71
CA ALA A 1 1.51 13.51 9.53
C ALA A 1 0.75 12.23 9.18
N ALA A 2 0.61 11.90 7.89
CA ALA A 2 -0.20 10.77 7.40
C ALA A 2 0.07 9.44 8.14
N LEU A 3 1.35 9.07 8.31
CA LEU A 3 1.75 7.83 8.99
C LEU A 3 1.36 7.73 10.48
N LYS A 4 0.98 8.84 11.13
CA LYS A 4 0.51 8.82 12.53
C LYS A 4 -0.99 8.59 12.65
N ARG A 5 -1.76 8.88 11.59
CA ARG A 5 -3.23 8.94 11.65
C ARG A 5 -3.89 7.58 11.40
N ASN A 6 -3.16 6.63 10.82
CA ASN A 6 -3.63 5.28 10.52
C ASN A 6 -4.93 5.21 9.69
N ASP A 7 -5.31 6.32 9.05
CA ASP A 7 -6.53 6.52 8.28
C ASP A 7 -6.21 6.73 6.79
N THR A 8 -5.02 6.31 6.36
CA THR A 8 -4.57 6.43 4.99
C THR A 8 -4.41 5.05 4.38
N ALA A 9 -5.14 4.81 3.29
CA ALA A 9 -5.06 3.55 2.55
C ALA A 9 -3.67 3.27 1.96
N TYR A 10 -2.91 4.32 1.64
CA TYR A 10 -1.61 4.23 0.98
C TYR A 10 -0.75 5.48 1.28
N VAL A 11 0.56 5.29 1.50
CA VAL A 11 1.52 6.39 1.67
C VAL A 11 2.75 6.14 0.81
N GLY A 12 2.83 6.82 -0.33
CA GLY A 12 3.96 6.78 -1.24
C GLY A 12 4.83 8.04 -1.17
N VAL A 13 6.13 7.88 -1.44
CA VAL A 13 7.11 8.98 -1.49
C VAL A 13 7.86 8.94 -2.80
N ILE A 14 7.79 10.04 -3.55
CA ILE A 14 8.59 10.27 -4.75
C ILE A 14 10.05 10.42 -4.34
N GLY A 15 10.91 9.51 -4.81
CA GLY A 15 12.29 9.46 -4.37
C GLY A 15 13.10 8.37 -5.04
N SER A 16 14.19 7.96 -4.40
CA SER A 16 15.03 6.83 -4.83
C SER A 16 15.20 5.86 -3.67
N ASN A 17 15.71 4.66 -3.95
CA ASN A 17 16.05 3.67 -2.91
C ASN A 17 16.96 4.26 -1.82
N THR A 18 17.93 5.09 -2.20
CA THR A 18 18.81 5.78 -1.24
C THR A 18 18.04 6.75 -0.34
N LYS A 19 17.03 7.46 -0.88
CA LYS A 19 16.20 8.36 -0.08
C LYS A 19 15.28 7.58 0.86
N ALA A 20 14.82 6.39 0.47
CA ALA A 20 14.00 5.54 1.34
C ALA A 20 14.69 5.25 2.68
N GLY A 21 15.97 4.86 2.67
CA GLY A 21 16.74 4.64 3.89
C GLY A 21 16.84 5.89 4.79
N ARG A 22 17.08 7.06 4.19
CA ARG A 22 17.11 8.35 4.92
C ARG A 22 15.76 8.70 5.54
N PHE A 23 14.65 8.46 4.83
CA PHE A 23 13.32 8.66 5.37
C PHE A 23 13.03 7.71 6.53
N ARG A 24 13.30 6.41 6.38
CA ARG A 24 13.12 5.41 7.46
C ARG A 24 13.91 5.80 8.72
N MET A 25 15.17 6.22 8.56
CA MET A 25 16.00 6.69 9.66
C MET A 25 15.39 7.92 10.36
N ARG A 26 14.94 8.92 9.61
CA ARG A 26 14.31 10.14 10.17
C ARG A 26 12.99 9.83 10.87
N LEU A 27 12.15 8.96 10.31
CA LEU A 27 10.88 8.57 10.92
C LEU A 27 11.10 7.79 12.22
N LYS A 28 12.12 6.89 12.24
CA LYS A 28 12.53 6.19 13.46
C LYS A 28 13.04 7.17 14.52
N TYR A 29 13.85 8.14 14.14
CA TYR A 29 14.32 9.20 15.03
C TYR A 29 13.16 10.02 15.63
N TRP A 30 12.08 10.21 14.87
CA TRP A 30 10.86 10.86 15.34
C TRP A 30 9.92 9.95 16.16
N GLY A 31 10.35 8.73 16.49
CA GLY A 31 9.62 7.82 17.36
C GLY A 31 8.41 7.14 16.71
N LEU A 32 8.35 7.05 15.37
CA LEU A 32 7.30 6.28 14.72
C LEU A 32 7.53 4.76 14.93
N PRO A 33 6.46 3.98 15.14
CA PRO A 33 6.55 2.53 15.23
C PRO A 33 7.01 1.93 13.89
N ARG A 34 7.69 0.78 13.94
CA ARG A 34 8.30 0.15 12.76
C ARG A 34 7.25 -0.19 11.71
N GLU A 35 6.09 -0.64 12.17
CA GLU A 35 4.92 -0.99 11.37
C GLU A 35 4.49 0.22 10.53
N ALA A 36 4.31 1.39 11.15
CA ALA A 36 3.99 2.62 10.45
C ALA A 36 5.07 3.05 9.45
N ILE A 37 6.35 2.84 9.77
CA ILE A 37 7.47 3.15 8.85
C ILE A 37 7.47 2.20 7.65
N ASP A 38 7.14 0.93 7.86
CA ASP A 38 7.10 -0.10 6.82
C ASP A 38 5.94 0.10 5.84
N HIS A 39 4.84 0.73 6.27
CA HIS A 39 3.76 1.18 5.38
C HIS A 39 4.15 2.33 4.43
N MET A 40 5.27 3.02 4.67
CA MET A 40 5.76 4.02 3.73
C MET A 40 6.45 3.35 2.52
N ARG A 41 5.91 3.59 1.32
CA ARG A 41 6.49 3.12 0.06
C ARG A 41 7.43 4.17 -0.53
N CYS A 42 8.68 3.80 -0.80
CA CYS A 42 9.64 4.65 -1.49
C CYS A 42 10.68 3.79 -2.22
N PRO A 43 10.96 4.04 -3.52
CA PRO A 43 10.24 4.96 -4.40
C PRO A 43 8.81 4.48 -4.67
N VAL A 44 7.90 5.44 -4.86
CA VAL A 44 6.56 5.18 -5.44
C VAL A 44 6.66 5.11 -6.97
N GLY A 45 5.79 4.30 -7.57
CA GLY A 45 5.70 4.01 -8.98
C GLY A 45 6.09 2.57 -9.33
N LEU A 46 5.51 2.07 -10.42
CA LEU A 46 5.97 0.84 -11.07
C LEU A 46 7.32 1.04 -11.77
N SER A 47 8.26 0.13 -11.51
CA SER A 47 9.56 0.10 -12.19
C SER A 47 9.47 -0.23 -13.68
N SER A 48 8.36 -0.83 -14.12
CA SER A 48 8.09 -1.14 -15.53
C SER A 48 7.76 0.09 -16.38
N VAL A 49 7.47 1.22 -15.75
CA VAL A 49 7.29 2.52 -16.41
C VAL A 49 8.54 3.37 -16.14
N PRO A 50 9.61 3.22 -16.95
CA PRO A 50 10.82 4.00 -16.77
C PRO A 50 10.57 5.46 -17.17
N GLY A 51 11.24 6.39 -16.50
CA GLY A 51 11.08 7.79 -16.82
C GLY A 51 11.46 8.73 -15.70
N LYS A 52 11.80 9.97 -16.06
CA LYS A 52 12.04 11.07 -15.11
C LYS A 52 11.15 12.28 -15.40
N HIS A 53 10.41 12.27 -16.50
CA HIS A 53 9.48 13.33 -16.80
C HIS A 53 8.26 13.24 -15.87
N PRO A 54 7.68 14.39 -15.46
CA PRO A 54 6.53 14.40 -14.56
C PRO A 54 5.36 13.51 -15.02
N MET A 55 5.12 13.47 -16.34
CA MET A 55 4.05 12.64 -16.93
C MET A 55 4.33 11.13 -16.75
N GLU A 56 5.58 10.69 -16.95
CA GLU A 56 5.98 9.28 -16.78
C GLU A 56 5.86 8.87 -15.30
N VAL A 57 6.30 9.74 -14.39
CA VAL A 57 6.16 9.52 -12.94
C VAL A 57 4.67 9.43 -12.57
N ALA A 58 3.82 10.31 -13.09
CA ALA A 58 2.40 10.28 -12.80
C ALA A 58 1.74 8.96 -13.27
N VAL A 59 2.03 8.51 -14.49
CA VAL A 59 1.53 7.24 -15.03
C VAL A 59 2.03 6.05 -14.21
N SER A 60 3.32 6.04 -13.85
CA SER A 60 3.92 5.00 -13.02
C SER A 60 3.23 4.87 -11.64
N ILE A 61 2.93 6.01 -11.00
CA ILE A 61 2.22 6.06 -9.71
C ILE A 61 0.77 5.60 -9.87
N ALA A 62 0.06 6.11 -10.89
CA ALA A 62 -1.33 5.75 -11.15
C ALA A 62 -1.48 4.24 -11.40
N ALA A 63 -0.56 3.65 -12.16
CA ALA A 63 -0.54 2.22 -12.43
C ALA A 63 -0.30 1.39 -11.17
N GLU A 64 0.61 1.80 -10.27
CA GLU A 64 0.80 1.15 -8.97
C GLU A 64 -0.49 1.18 -8.14
N LEU A 65 -1.13 2.35 -8.04
CA LEU A 65 -2.36 2.52 -7.26
C LEU A 65 -3.51 1.66 -7.79
N ILE A 66 -3.69 1.59 -9.12
CA ILE A 66 -4.68 0.71 -9.74
C ILE A 66 -4.39 -0.75 -9.44
N GLY A 67 -3.12 -1.17 -9.49
CA GLY A 67 -2.72 -2.54 -9.11
C GLY A 67 -3.11 -2.89 -7.68
N LEU A 68 -2.79 -2.01 -6.73
CA LEU A 68 -3.16 -2.18 -5.31
C LEU A 68 -4.67 -2.19 -5.09
N TYR A 69 -5.40 -1.34 -5.83
CA TYR A 69 -6.86 -1.30 -5.81
C TYR A 69 -7.48 -2.63 -6.24
N GLN A 70 -7.00 -3.20 -7.35
CA GLN A 70 -7.50 -4.47 -7.87
C GLN A 70 -7.14 -5.65 -6.95
N GLN A 71 -5.94 -5.65 -6.36
CA GLN A 71 -5.54 -6.68 -5.38
C GLN A 71 -6.48 -6.69 -4.16
N ARG A 72 -6.88 -5.51 -3.66
CA ARG A 72 -7.87 -5.43 -2.57
C ARG A 72 -9.23 -5.99 -2.98
N ALA A 73 -9.71 -5.64 -4.18
CA ALA A 73 -10.99 -6.15 -4.69
C ALA A 73 -11.00 -7.69 -4.81
N LEU A 74 -9.89 -8.29 -5.26
CA LEU A 74 -9.74 -9.75 -5.35
C LEU A 74 -9.77 -10.45 -3.99
N HIS A 75 -9.33 -9.77 -2.92
CA HIS A 75 -9.31 -10.32 -1.55
C HIS A 75 -10.64 -10.10 -0.81
N GLY A 76 -11.73 -9.77 -1.52
CA GLY A 76 -13.05 -9.53 -0.92
C GLY A 76 -13.13 -8.24 -0.09
N ILE A 77 -12.07 -7.43 -0.07
CA ILE A 77 -12.06 -6.12 0.56
C ILE A 77 -12.77 -5.18 -0.40
N GLN A 78 -14.02 -4.84 -0.08
CA GLN A 78 -14.78 -3.88 -0.87
C GLN A 78 -13.95 -2.60 -1.02
N PRO A 79 -13.68 -2.14 -2.26
CA PRO A 79 -12.85 -1.00 -2.50
C PRO A 79 -13.63 0.28 -2.20
N ASN A 80 -13.91 0.53 -0.91
CA ASN A 80 -14.39 1.83 -0.50
C ASN A 80 -13.20 2.80 -0.54
N LEU A 81 -13.43 4.00 -1.08
CA LEU A 81 -12.41 5.06 -1.06
C LEU A 81 -12.22 5.62 0.38
N LYS A 82 -13.07 5.20 1.33
CA LYS A 82 -12.98 5.52 2.75
C LYS A 82 -11.98 4.58 3.42
N ALA A 83 -10.73 5.03 3.48
CA ALA A 83 -9.61 4.36 4.13
C ALA A 83 -10.02 3.60 5.41
N LEU A 84 -9.99 2.27 5.34
CA LEU A 84 -10.03 1.39 6.50
C LEU A 84 -8.72 1.49 7.29
N PRO A 85 -8.76 1.36 8.62
CA PRO A 85 -7.57 1.45 9.47
C PRO A 85 -6.57 0.34 9.14
N ILE A 86 -5.29 0.70 9.16
CA ILE A 86 -4.17 -0.15 8.70
C ILE A 86 -3.93 -1.37 9.62
N LEU A 87 -4.61 -1.44 10.78
CA LEU A 87 -4.41 -2.48 11.80
C LEU A 87 -5.32 -3.71 11.67
N GLU A 88 -6.21 -3.75 10.68
CA GLU A 88 -7.04 -4.93 10.37
C GLU A 88 -6.68 -5.50 8.99
N GLN A 89 -5.41 -5.81 8.78
CA GLN A 89 -5.07 -6.78 7.73
C GLN A 89 -5.25 -8.18 8.34
N PRO A 90 -6.14 -9.03 7.82
CA PRO A 90 -6.24 -10.39 8.30
C PRO A 90 -4.90 -11.10 8.08
N ASP A 91 -4.49 -11.87 9.08
CA ASP A 91 -3.32 -12.74 9.04
C ASP A 91 -3.41 -13.65 7.80
N PRO A 92 -2.40 -13.68 6.90
CA PRO A 92 -2.45 -14.51 5.69
C PRO A 92 -2.66 -16.00 5.98
N ASP A 93 -2.34 -16.46 7.19
CA ASP A 93 -2.53 -17.85 7.61
C ASP A 93 -3.94 -18.17 8.11
N ASN A 94 -4.83 -17.18 8.26
CA ASN A 94 -6.21 -17.36 8.69
C ASN A 94 -7.25 -17.35 7.54
N ILE A 95 -6.82 -17.54 6.30
CA ILE A 95 -7.71 -17.85 5.17
C ILE A 95 -8.00 -19.36 5.21
N ARG A 96 -8.71 -19.82 6.25
CA ARG A 96 -9.22 -21.19 6.32
C ARG A 96 -10.70 -21.23 5.99
N SER A 97 -10.97 -21.73 4.80
CA SER A 97 -12.00 -22.73 4.47
C SER A 97 -13.36 -22.59 5.17
N GLU A 98 -14.29 -21.89 4.52
CA GLU A 98 -15.76 -22.04 4.56
C GLU A 98 -16.22 -21.04 3.47
N ASP A 99 -16.72 -21.44 2.30
CA ASP A 99 -17.95 -22.20 2.12
C ASP A 99 -17.86 -23.24 0.99
N THR A 100 -18.08 -24.49 1.39
CA THR A 100 -18.66 -25.55 0.57
C THR A 100 -20.08 -25.17 0.12
N GLU A 101 -20.46 -25.69 -1.05
CA GLU A 101 -21.84 -26.04 -1.42
C GLU A 101 -22.88 -24.92 -1.56
N ASN A 102 -23.12 -24.53 -2.82
CA ASN A 102 -24.44 -24.45 -3.44
C ASN A 102 -24.18 -24.53 -4.96
N GLY A 103 -24.56 -25.53 -5.73
CA GLY A 103 -25.77 -26.34 -5.68
C GLY A 103 -26.26 -26.39 -7.13
N SER A 104 -26.12 -27.57 -7.74
CA SER A 104 -26.65 -27.98 -9.05
C SER A 104 -28.03 -27.40 -9.40
N ALA A 105 -28.17 -26.85 -10.62
CA ALA A 105 -29.18 -27.22 -11.65
C ALA A 105 -29.07 -26.29 -12.86
#